data_AF-A0A5S5B4U1-F1
#
_entry.id   AF-A0A5S5B4U1-F1
#
_cell.length_a   1.000
_cell.length_b   1.000
_cell.length_c   1.000
_cell.angle_alpha   90.00
_cell.angle_beta   90.00
_cell.angle_gamma   90.00
#
_symmetry.space_group_name_H-M   'P 1'
#
loop_
_entity.id
_entity.type
_entity.pdbx_description
1 polymer ?
#
loop_
_entity_poly.entity_id
_entity_poly.type
_entity_poly.pdbx_seq_one_letter_code
_entity_poly.pdbx_strand_id
1 'polypeptide(L)'
;MRALTLHLKILILLLVSLGIAITAYQIFILGIPVTEDETDDLWNIDAKVEFQANPREPVKLQMYVPPLNQEFVSLNESFISNNYGVSINRADGNRRVTWSARRVNGKQTLYYRLVLTRRYSGEQTKATGPIFRDSIPVEGAEKIAAEALLSPIRQHSADVETFISEAIKRVNNANDDNVKLLLGGDASTPNKARVIELLLSIAHVPMERVHTVRLQADMAQSPELWLRSFNGDKWLYFNPETGEQGLPEDRLVWWTGNEPLMNLEGGRNPQVTFTLNSSEMNAIRLAKLTDENTDADFLEYSLYGLPLQTQQTYQIMIMIPIGVLVILILRNLGGLQTLGTFTPVLIALAFRETQIGFGIILFTVITAMGLSLRSYLEHLKLQMLPRLSVVLTFVVVLIAVISLFSHKLGLERGLSVSLFPMVILTMTIERLSITWEERGGGHAFKVAVGTLIAAALAFLLMNIPELTYFMFTFPAVLLIMVGFMLAMGRYRGYRLTELFRFKAFLKD
;
A
#
# COMPACT_ATOMS: atom_id res chain seq x y z
N MET A 1 -20.83 5.89 49.94
CA MET A 1 -21.27 5.22 48.67
C MET A 1 -21.54 6.17 47.50
N ARG A 2 -22.18 7.35 47.67
CA ARG A 2 -22.41 8.32 46.56
C ARG A 2 -21.13 8.90 45.92
N ALA A 3 -20.07 9.11 46.69
CA ALA A 3 -18.78 9.60 46.17
C ALA A 3 -18.11 8.61 45.19
N LEU A 4 -18.18 7.30 45.47
CA LEU A 4 -17.66 6.22 44.61
C LEU A 4 -18.45 6.06 43.30
N THR A 5 -19.71 6.50 43.25
CA THR A 5 -20.50 6.54 42.00
C THR A 5 -20.24 7.81 41.20
N LEU A 6 -19.95 8.93 41.87
CA LEU A 6 -19.60 10.18 41.20
C LEU A 6 -18.20 10.09 40.56
N HIS A 7 -17.21 9.61 41.30
CA HIS A 7 -15.84 9.46 40.82
C HIS A 7 -15.76 8.56 39.58
N LEU A 8 -16.48 7.43 39.58
CA LEU A 8 -16.55 6.53 38.42
C LEU A 8 -17.15 7.22 37.19
N LYS A 9 -18.24 7.99 37.36
CA LYS A 9 -18.87 8.70 36.24
C LYS A 9 -17.97 9.78 35.66
N ILE A 10 -17.25 10.51 36.52
CA ILE A 10 -16.26 11.52 36.10
C ILE A 10 -15.12 10.85 35.34
N LEU A 11 -14.59 9.73 35.84
CA LEU A 11 -13.54 8.98 35.17
C LEU A 11 -13.98 8.48 33.78
N ILE A 12 -15.19 7.92 33.68
CA ILE A 12 -15.75 7.47 32.39
C ILE A 12 -15.89 8.66 31.43
N LEU A 13 -16.45 9.78 31.89
CA LEU A 13 -16.64 10.98 31.07
C LEU A 13 -15.29 11.49 30.55
N LEU A 14 -14.28 11.58 31.42
CA LEU A 14 -12.94 12.04 31.08
C LEU A 14 -12.25 11.14 30.06
N LEU A 15 -12.30 9.82 30.24
CA LEU A 15 -11.69 8.86 29.32
C LEU A 15 -12.36 8.89 27.93
N VAL A 16 -13.69 8.95 27.90
CA VAL A 16 -14.45 9.00 26.64
C VAL A 16 -14.26 10.34 25.95
N SER A 17 -14.31 11.46 26.67
CA SER A 17 -14.10 12.79 26.07
C SER A 17 -12.70 12.96 25.53
N LEU A 18 -11.68 12.46 26.26
CA LEU A 18 -10.29 12.52 25.82
C LEU A 18 -10.07 11.66 24.58
N GLY A 19 -10.61 10.43 24.58
CA GLY A 19 -10.54 9.54 23.41
C GLY A 19 -11.18 10.16 22.16
N ILE A 20 -12.40 10.71 22.29
CA ILE A 20 -13.10 11.38 21.19
C ILE A 20 -12.32 12.60 20.71
N ALA A 21 -11.81 13.43 21.61
CA ALA A 21 -11.07 14.63 21.24
C ALA A 21 -9.79 14.31 20.45
N ILE A 22 -9.02 13.32 20.90
CA ILE A 22 -7.78 12.91 20.21
C ILE A 22 -8.11 12.31 18.83
N THR A 23 -9.10 11.41 18.75
CA THR A 23 -9.51 10.82 17.47
C THR A 23 -10.08 11.88 16.50
N ALA A 24 -10.88 12.82 16.98
CA ALA A 24 -11.41 13.90 16.15
C ALA A 24 -10.30 14.85 15.66
N TYR A 25 -9.32 15.16 16.50
CA TYR A 25 -8.14 15.94 16.10
C TYR A 25 -7.37 15.23 14.97
N GLN A 26 -7.17 13.92 15.09
CA GLN A 26 -6.48 13.10 14.08
C GLN A 26 -7.24 13.04 12.74
N ILE A 27 -8.57 12.97 12.77
CA ILE A 27 -9.37 12.90 11.54
C ILE A 27 -9.50 14.27 10.87
N PHE A 28 -9.87 15.31 11.62
CA PHE A 28 -10.25 16.60 11.01
C PHE A 28 -9.07 17.56 10.80
N ILE A 29 -8.05 17.53 11.67
CA ILE A 29 -6.93 18.49 11.61
C ILE A 29 -5.73 17.86 10.91
N LEU A 30 -5.39 16.61 11.26
CA LEU A 30 -4.29 15.87 10.63
C LEU A 30 -4.70 15.20 9.31
N GLY A 31 -5.99 15.20 8.96
CA GLY A 31 -6.48 14.68 7.67
C GLY A 31 -6.24 13.18 7.48
N ILE A 32 -6.16 12.42 8.56
CA ILE A 32 -5.87 10.98 8.49
C ILE A 32 -7.12 10.23 7.98
N PRO A 33 -7.00 9.41 6.91
CA PRO A 33 -8.13 8.67 6.38
C PRO A 33 -8.72 7.70 7.40
N VAL A 34 -10.04 7.58 7.41
CA VAL A 34 -10.79 6.72 8.35
C VAL A 34 -10.82 5.25 7.88
N THR A 35 -10.68 5.03 6.58
CA THR A 35 -10.74 3.71 5.92
C THR A 35 -9.46 3.41 5.16
N GLU A 36 -9.10 2.13 5.10
CA GLU A 36 -7.90 1.65 4.38
C GLU A 36 -8.03 1.83 2.86
N ASP A 37 -9.27 1.96 2.35
CA ASP A 37 -9.60 2.11 0.91
C ASP A 37 -9.27 3.49 0.31
N GLU A 38 -8.82 4.47 1.12
CA GLU A 38 -8.12 5.64 0.56
C GLU A 38 -6.67 5.24 0.24
N THR A 39 -6.52 4.45 -0.81
CA THR A 39 -5.24 4.09 -1.39
C THR A 39 -4.82 5.13 -2.41
N ASP A 40 -3.54 5.48 -2.41
CA ASP A 40 -2.96 6.30 -3.48
C ASP A 40 -2.15 5.39 -4.41
N ASP A 41 -2.22 5.71 -5.70
CA ASP A 41 -1.45 5.04 -6.73
C ASP A 41 0.04 5.37 -6.56
N LEU A 42 0.80 4.38 -6.10
CA LEU A 42 2.25 4.43 -6.14
C LEU A 42 2.74 3.74 -7.40
N TRP A 43 3.44 4.51 -8.21
CA TRP A 43 4.01 4.05 -9.47
C TRP A 43 5.45 3.62 -9.24
N ASN A 44 5.68 2.31 -9.34
CA ASN A 44 7.02 1.75 -9.41
C ASN A 44 7.45 1.69 -10.86
N ILE A 45 8.43 2.50 -11.24
CA ILE A 45 9.00 2.53 -12.58
C ILE A 45 10.34 1.82 -12.57
N ASP A 46 10.42 0.71 -13.29
CA ASP A 46 11.64 -0.05 -13.49
C ASP A 46 12.15 0.18 -14.92
N ALA A 47 13.27 0.89 -15.06
CA ALA A 47 14.00 1.00 -16.32
C ALA A 47 15.14 -0.03 -16.33
N LYS A 48 14.98 -1.08 -17.14
CA LYS A 48 15.96 -2.15 -17.32
C LYS A 48 16.81 -1.85 -18.55
N VAL A 49 18.11 -1.68 -18.35
CA VAL A 49 19.08 -1.46 -19.43
C VAL A 49 19.89 -2.73 -19.66
N GLU A 50 19.86 -3.27 -20.87
CA GLU A 50 20.64 -4.44 -21.29
C GLU A 50 21.58 -4.08 -22.43
N PHE A 51 22.85 -4.51 -22.34
CA PHE A 51 23.83 -4.31 -23.40
C PHE A 51 24.92 -5.38 -23.35
N GLN A 52 25.71 -5.49 -24.41
CA GLN A 52 26.87 -6.36 -24.48
C GLN A 52 28.16 -5.55 -24.24
N ALA A 53 28.89 -5.85 -23.18
CA ALA A 53 30.15 -5.16 -22.87
C ALA A 53 31.34 -5.75 -23.66
N ASN A 54 32.26 -4.88 -24.07
CA ASN A 54 33.52 -5.29 -24.67
C ASN A 54 34.58 -5.53 -23.58
N PRO A 55 35.22 -6.71 -23.50
CA PRO A 55 36.15 -7.04 -22.42
C PRO A 55 37.45 -6.20 -22.39
N ARG A 56 37.77 -5.47 -23.45
CA ARG A 56 39.02 -4.69 -23.59
C ARG A 56 38.86 -3.19 -23.39
N GLU A 57 37.63 -2.71 -23.24
CA GLU A 57 37.31 -1.29 -23.11
C GLU A 57 36.58 -1.04 -21.79
N PRO A 58 36.81 0.10 -21.13
CA PRO A 58 35.97 0.51 -20.01
C PRO A 58 34.56 0.82 -20.53
N VAL A 59 33.55 0.46 -19.74
CA VAL A 59 32.15 0.76 -20.05
C VAL A 59 31.75 2.04 -19.37
N LYS A 60 31.13 2.94 -20.13
CA LYS A 60 30.47 4.14 -19.61
C LYS A 60 29.09 4.25 -20.25
N LEU A 61 28.06 4.05 -19.44
CA LEU A 61 26.67 4.17 -19.85
C LEU A 61 26.06 5.41 -19.21
N GLN A 62 25.54 6.30 -20.05
CA GLN A 62 24.83 7.49 -19.63
C GLN A 62 23.37 7.35 -20.00
N MET A 63 22.46 7.63 -19.07
CA MET A 63 21.01 7.60 -19.32
C MET A 63 20.36 8.82 -18.68
N TYR A 64 19.37 9.41 -19.34
CA TYR A 64 18.53 10.42 -18.73
C TYR A 64 17.56 9.78 -17.73
N VAL A 65 17.30 10.49 -16.64
CA VAL A 65 16.33 10.13 -15.60
C VAL A 65 15.43 11.33 -15.33
N PRO A 66 14.19 11.13 -14.85
CA PRO A 66 13.23 12.22 -14.70
C PRO A 66 13.76 13.33 -13.79
N PRO A 67 13.45 14.60 -14.11
CA PRO A 67 13.96 15.75 -13.36
C PRO A 67 13.36 15.91 -11.96
N LEU A 68 12.31 15.14 -11.61
CA LEU A 68 11.66 15.05 -10.28
C LEU A 68 11.13 16.38 -9.71
N ASN A 69 11.02 17.43 -10.53
CA ASN A 69 10.60 18.77 -10.17
C ASN A 69 9.21 19.13 -10.70
N GLN A 70 8.37 18.12 -11.00
CA GLN A 70 7.05 18.27 -11.61
C GLN A 70 5.96 17.75 -10.66
N GLU A 71 4.75 17.48 -11.18
CA GLU A 71 3.56 16.91 -10.51
C GLU A 71 3.76 15.60 -9.74
N PHE A 72 4.97 15.04 -9.73
CA PHE A 72 5.30 13.77 -9.09
C PHE A 72 6.44 13.95 -8.10
N VAL A 73 6.26 13.45 -6.89
CA VAL A 73 7.31 13.38 -5.86
C VAL A 73 7.94 11.99 -5.89
N SER A 74 9.27 11.94 -5.89
CA SER A 74 10.03 10.70 -5.76
C SER A 74 10.14 10.30 -4.31
N LEU A 75 9.62 9.12 -3.97
CA LEU A 75 9.69 8.52 -2.64
C LEU A 75 10.98 7.73 -2.45
N ASN A 76 11.42 7.06 -3.51
CA ASN A 76 12.64 6.27 -3.48
C ASN A 76 13.24 6.18 -4.87
N GLU A 77 14.56 6.30 -4.94
CA GLU A 77 15.33 6.19 -6.17
C GLU A 77 16.49 5.23 -5.91
N SER A 78 16.56 4.13 -6.66
CA SER A 78 17.60 3.12 -6.48
C SER A 78 18.25 2.72 -7.81
N PHE A 79 19.56 2.52 -7.75
CA PHE A 79 20.40 2.16 -8.89
C PHE A 79 21.01 0.79 -8.61
N ILE A 80 20.51 -0.25 -9.27
CA ILE A 80 20.95 -1.63 -9.05
C ILE A 80 21.88 -2.01 -10.19
N SER A 81 23.16 -2.16 -9.85
CA SER A 81 24.21 -2.49 -10.80
C SER A 81 25.33 -3.28 -10.12
N ASN A 82 25.83 -4.33 -10.77
CA ASN A 82 26.89 -5.16 -10.22
C ASN A 82 28.27 -4.66 -10.68
N ASN A 83 29.11 -4.17 -9.75
CA ASN A 83 30.46 -3.65 -10.01
C ASN A 83 30.52 -2.40 -10.92
N TYR A 84 29.50 -1.53 -10.89
CA TYR A 84 29.54 -0.20 -11.52
C TYR A 84 29.59 0.90 -10.48
N GLY A 85 30.36 1.95 -10.75
CA GLY A 85 30.25 3.23 -10.05
C GLY A 85 29.11 4.05 -10.65
N VAL A 86 28.26 4.62 -9.79
CA VAL A 86 27.10 5.43 -10.18
C VAL A 86 27.34 6.89 -9.83
N SER A 87 27.07 7.79 -10.75
CA SER A 87 27.09 9.25 -10.51
C SER A 87 25.90 9.90 -11.19
N ILE A 88 25.33 10.93 -10.57
CA ILE A 88 24.18 11.68 -11.08
C ILE A 88 24.62 13.12 -11.30
N ASN A 89 24.39 13.64 -12.50
CA ASN A 89 24.67 15.04 -12.85
C ASN A 89 23.37 15.72 -13.32
N ARG A 90 23.28 17.02 -13.06
CA ARG A 90 22.22 17.89 -13.57
C ARG A 90 22.82 18.84 -14.60
N ALA A 91 22.23 18.88 -15.79
CA ALA A 91 22.61 19.79 -16.87
C ALA A 91 21.36 20.15 -17.69
N ASP A 92 21.21 21.43 -18.03
CA ASP A 92 20.14 21.92 -18.92
C ASP A 92 18.72 21.47 -18.52
N GLY A 93 18.43 21.49 -17.21
CA GLY A 93 17.13 21.07 -16.67
C GLY A 93 16.89 19.54 -16.66
N ASN A 94 17.80 18.75 -17.21
CA ASN A 94 17.76 17.29 -17.20
C ASN A 94 18.64 16.70 -16.07
N ARG A 95 18.25 15.51 -15.60
CA ARG A 95 19.10 14.65 -14.77
C ARG A 95 19.66 13.52 -15.61
N ARG A 96 20.95 13.25 -15.46
CA ARG A 96 21.63 12.16 -16.18
C ARG A 96 22.41 11.30 -15.18
N VAL A 97 22.11 10.02 -15.17
CA VAL A 97 22.88 9.02 -14.43
C VAL A 97 23.98 8.47 -15.33
N THR A 98 25.17 8.30 -14.77
CA THR A 98 26.32 7.68 -15.43
C THR A 98 26.76 6.48 -14.63
N TRP A 99 26.67 5.30 -15.25
CA TRP A 99 27.28 4.07 -14.76
C TRP A 99 28.65 3.89 -15.42
N SER A 100 29.66 3.59 -14.62
CA SER A 100 31.02 3.38 -15.12
C SER A 100 31.66 2.12 -14.52
N ALA A 101 32.31 1.32 -15.34
CA ALA A 101 33.04 0.14 -14.91
C ALA A 101 34.31 -0.07 -15.75
N ARG A 102 35.43 -0.40 -15.10
CA ARG A 102 36.73 -0.51 -15.78
C ARG A 102 36.92 -1.85 -16.50
N ARG A 103 36.37 -2.94 -15.95
CA ARG A 103 36.51 -4.30 -16.49
C ARG A 103 35.22 -5.07 -16.28
N VAL A 104 34.44 -5.16 -17.34
CA VAL A 104 33.18 -5.92 -17.40
C VAL A 104 33.13 -6.65 -18.74
N ASN A 105 32.51 -7.81 -18.77
CA ASN A 105 32.45 -8.66 -19.96
C ASN A 105 31.08 -9.34 -20.05
N GLY A 106 30.69 -9.72 -21.26
CA GLY A 106 29.45 -10.44 -21.50
C GLY A 106 28.23 -9.52 -21.48
N LYS A 107 27.06 -10.15 -21.31
CA LYS A 107 25.79 -9.45 -21.19
C LYS A 107 25.72 -8.74 -19.85
N GLN A 108 25.44 -7.44 -19.89
CA GLN A 108 25.32 -6.58 -18.72
C GLN A 108 23.86 -6.15 -18.57
N THR A 109 23.42 -6.04 -17.32
CA THR A 109 22.08 -5.56 -17.00
C THR A 109 22.17 -4.58 -15.85
N LEU A 110 21.60 -3.40 -16.05
CA LEU A 110 21.49 -2.32 -15.05
C LEU A 110 20.01 -2.04 -14.82
N TYR A 111 19.64 -1.74 -13.59
CA TYR A 111 18.28 -1.29 -13.28
C TYR A 111 18.31 0.07 -12.62
N TYR A 112 17.43 0.93 -13.09
CA TYR A 112 17.02 2.14 -12.40
C TYR A 112 15.59 1.95 -11.93
N ARG A 113 15.37 2.00 -10.61
CA ARG A 113 14.03 1.93 -10.04
C ARG A 113 13.67 3.24 -9.39
N LEU A 114 12.49 3.73 -9.72
CA LEU A 114 11.97 4.97 -9.23
C LEU A 114 10.56 4.74 -8.71
N VAL A 115 10.31 5.22 -7.50
CA VAL A 115 9.01 5.11 -6.84
C VAL A 115 8.41 6.51 -6.73
N LEU A 116 7.27 6.72 -7.36
CA LEU A 116 6.64 8.03 -7.50
C LEU A 116 5.23 8.05 -6.93
N THR A 117 4.80 9.22 -6.45
CA THR A 117 3.41 9.52 -6.13
C THR A 117 3.03 10.92 -6.63
N ARG A 118 1.75 11.12 -6.99
CA ARG A 118 1.19 12.44 -7.33
C ARG A 118 0.83 13.27 -6.10
N ARG A 119 0.53 12.62 -4.97
CA ARG A 119 0.12 13.30 -3.75
C ARG A 119 1.33 13.99 -3.12
N TYR A 120 1.11 15.12 -2.47
CA TYR A 120 2.16 15.97 -1.86
C TYR A 120 3.11 16.64 -2.86
N SER A 121 2.77 16.74 -4.16
CA SER A 121 3.47 17.69 -5.01
C SER A 121 3.28 19.09 -4.40
N GLY A 122 4.34 19.70 -3.89
CA GLY A 122 4.29 21.04 -3.33
C GLY A 122 3.85 22.09 -4.35
N GLU A 123 3.84 23.37 -3.96
CA GLU A 123 3.56 24.46 -4.91
C GLU A 123 4.42 24.32 -6.17
N GLN A 124 3.75 24.18 -7.32
CA GLN A 124 4.45 24.11 -8.59
C GLN A 124 5.27 25.38 -8.78
N THR A 125 6.59 25.23 -8.92
CA THR A 125 7.48 26.35 -9.20
C THR A 125 7.02 27.01 -10.50
N LYS A 126 6.88 28.34 -10.52
CA LYS A 126 6.49 29.07 -11.73
C LYS A 126 7.35 28.63 -12.91
N ALA A 127 6.69 28.13 -13.95
CA ALA A 127 7.34 27.66 -15.15
C ALA A 127 8.11 28.83 -15.80
N THR A 128 9.41 28.64 -16.04
CA THR A 128 10.22 29.54 -16.84
C THR A 128 10.66 28.81 -18.09
N GLY A 129 10.44 29.39 -19.26
CA GLY A 129 10.86 28.83 -20.55
C GLY A 129 11.34 29.92 -21.51
N PRO A 130 12.05 29.54 -22.59
CA PRO A 130 12.40 30.47 -23.64
C PRO A 130 11.12 30.98 -24.31
N ILE A 131 11.05 32.29 -24.52
CA ILE A 131 9.95 32.98 -25.23
C ILE A 131 10.28 33.27 -26.69
N PHE A 132 11.54 33.06 -27.08
CA PHE A 132 12.04 33.32 -28.42
C PHE A 132 13.04 32.25 -28.83
N ARG A 133 13.05 31.91 -30.12
CA ARG A 133 14.01 30.98 -30.70
C ARG A 133 14.58 31.54 -32.00
N ASP A 134 15.88 31.39 -32.18
CA ASP A 134 16.55 31.74 -33.43
C ASP A 134 16.12 30.82 -34.56
N SER A 135 15.96 31.39 -35.75
CA SER A 135 15.59 30.64 -36.94
C SER A 135 16.71 29.69 -37.37
N ILE A 136 16.36 28.45 -37.69
CA ILE A 136 17.31 27.50 -38.27
C ILE A 136 17.60 27.94 -39.71
N PRO A 137 18.86 28.15 -40.10
CA PRO A 137 19.19 28.56 -41.46
C PRO A 137 18.85 27.44 -42.44
N VAL A 138 18.05 27.77 -43.46
CA VAL A 138 17.71 26.89 -44.58
C VAL A 138 17.89 27.62 -45.90
N GLU A 139 18.39 26.89 -46.91
CA GLU A 139 18.71 27.44 -48.22
C GLU A 139 18.03 26.66 -49.35
N GLY A 140 17.91 27.28 -50.53
CA GLY A 140 17.41 26.63 -51.73
C GLY A 140 15.95 26.17 -51.64
N ALA A 141 15.66 24.96 -52.11
CA ALA A 141 14.31 24.43 -52.23
C ALA A 141 13.60 24.23 -50.87
N GLU A 142 14.35 23.89 -49.82
CA GLU A 142 13.79 23.70 -48.47
C GLU A 142 13.23 25.00 -47.89
N LYS A 143 13.92 26.12 -48.12
CA LYS A 143 13.44 27.44 -47.70
C LYS A 143 12.12 27.81 -48.38
N ILE A 144 12.04 27.59 -49.69
CA ILE A 144 10.81 27.89 -50.47
C ILE A 144 9.65 27.03 -49.97
N ALA A 145 9.88 25.73 -49.74
CA ALA A 145 8.88 24.82 -49.20
C ALA A 145 8.42 25.22 -47.79
N ALA A 146 9.35 25.59 -46.91
CA ALA A 146 9.03 26.04 -45.56
C ALA A 146 8.21 27.35 -45.56
N GLU A 147 8.60 28.34 -46.36
CA GLU A 147 7.87 29.61 -46.50
C GLU A 147 6.46 29.41 -47.09
N ALA A 148 6.32 28.51 -48.08
CA ALA A 148 5.04 28.16 -48.68
C ALA A 148 4.08 27.51 -47.66
N LEU A 149 4.59 26.70 -46.74
CA LEU A 149 3.79 26.10 -45.66
C LEU A 149 3.43 27.10 -44.56
N LEU A 150 4.30 28.08 -44.29
CA LEU A 150 4.09 29.07 -43.22
C LEU A 150 2.99 30.08 -43.51
N SER A 151 2.87 30.54 -44.76
CA SER A 151 1.83 31.52 -45.15
C SER A 151 0.42 31.09 -44.72
N PRO A 152 -0.05 29.88 -45.07
CA PRO A 152 -1.38 29.45 -44.69
C PRO A 152 -1.49 28.99 -43.21
N ILE A 153 -0.40 28.58 -42.55
CA ILE A 153 -0.39 28.35 -41.09
C ILE A 153 -0.69 29.68 -40.38
N ARG A 154 0.01 30.77 -40.74
CA ARG A 154 -0.20 32.11 -40.18
C ARG A 154 -1.62 32.64 -40.39
N GLN A 155 -2.22 32.37 -41.55
CA GLN A 155 -3.58 32.82 -41.86
C GLN A 155 -4.65 32.11 -41.02
N HIS A 156 -4.39 30.87 -40.60
CA HIS A 156 -5.36 30.04 -39.87
C HIS A 156 -5.08 29.94 -38.36
N SER A 157 -4.14 30.72 -37.85
CA SER A 157 -3.75 30.75 -36.43
C SER A 157 -3.89 32.15 -35.84
N ALA A 158 -4.34 32.25 -34.59
CA ALA A 158 -4.47 33.51 -33.86
C ALA A 158 -3.43 33.69 -32.75
N ASP A 159 -2.86 32.60 -32.24
CA ASP A 159 -1.92 32.56 -31.12
C ASP A 159 -0.88 31.43 -31.30
N VAL A 160 0.06 31.31 -30.37
CA VAL A 160 1.11 30.28 -30.39
C VAL A 160 0.52 28.86 -30.35
N GLU A 161 -0.56 28.67 -29.60
CA GLU A 161 -1.24 27.39 -29.43
C GLU A 161 -1.83 26.88 -30.76
N THR A 162 -2.66 27.70 -31.40
CA THR A 162 -3.26 27.40 -32.70
C THR A 162 -2.23 27.33 -33.82
N PHE A 163 -1.15 28.13 -33.75
CA PHE A 163 -0.05 28.08 -34.71
C PHE A 163 0.66 26.72 -34.70
N ILE A 164 0.98 26.21 -33.50
CA ILE A 164 1.66 24.92 -33.35
C ILE A 164 0.75 23.77 -33.82
N SER A 165 -0.52 23.74 -33.40
CA SER A 165 -1.47 22.70 -33.83
C SER A 165 -1.69 22.69 -35.34
N GLU A 166 -1.82 23.86 -35.99
CA GLU A 166 -1.96 23.95 -37.45
C GLU A 166 -0.67 23.54 -38.17
N ALA A 167 0.51 23.90 -37.64
CA ALA A 167 1.79 23.43 -38.18
C ALA A 167 1.91 21.90 -38.12
N ILE A 168 1.54 21.28 -37.00
CA ILE A 168 1.55 19.82 -36.84
C ILE A 168 0.58 19.17 -37.83
N LYS A 169 -0.64 19.70 -37.96
CA LYS A 169 -1.65 19.18 -38.89
C LYS A 169 -1.18 19.24 -40.35
N ARG A 170 -0.50 20.33 -40.73
CA ARG A 170 0.08 20.51 -42.07
C ARG A 170 1.20 19.52 -42.34
N VAL A 171 2.14 19.37 -41.43
CA VAL A 171 3.26 18.42 -41.57
C VAL A 171 2.78 16.96 -41.62
N ASN A 172 1.65 16.65 -40.97
CA ASN A 172 1.04 15.33 -41.06
C ASN A 172 0.23 15.09 -42.35
N ASN A 173 0.01 16.12 -43.18
CA ASN A 173 -0.65 15.97 -44.48
C ASN A 173 0.32 15.44 -45.54
N ALA A 174 0.38 14.12 -45.69
CA ALA A 174 1.25 13.43 -46.64
C ALA A 174 0.95 13.74 -48.13
N ASN A 175 -0.15 14.43 -48.45
CA ASN A 175 -0.49 14.80 -49.82
C ASN A 175 0.19 16.09 -50.30
N ASP A 176 0.74 16.91 -49.39
CA ASP A 176 1.38 18.19 -49.73
C ASP A 176 2.82 17.96 -50.22
N ASP A 177 3.14 18.44 -51.42
CA ASP A 177 4.45 18.24 -52.04
C ASP A 177 5.57 19.01 -51.31
N ASN A 178 5.26 20.13 -50.66
CA ASN A 178 6.23 20.86 -49.83
C ASN A 178 6.59 20.04 -48.59
N VAL A 179 5.60 19.36 -47.99
CA VAL A 179 5.81 18.48 -46.84
C VAL A 179 6.65 17.28 -47.24
N LYS A 180 6.38 16.64 -48.39
CA LYS A 180 7.19 15.52 -48.89
C LYS A 180 8.65 15.91 -49.11
N LEU A 181 8.89 17.11 -49.66
CA LEU A 181 10.23 17.64 -49.85
C LEU A 181 10.96 17.76 -48.51
N LEU A 182 10.34 18.39 -47.52
CA LEU A 182 10.95 18.61 -46.19
C LEU A 182 11.14 17.32 -45.38
N LEU A 183 10.26 16.34 -45.55
CA LEU A 183 10.39 15.02 -44.93
C LEU A 183 11.45 14.15 -45.59
N GLY A 184 11.80 14.40 -46.87
CA GLY A 184 12.82 13.62 -47.57
C GLY A 184 12.48 12.13 -47.71
N GLY A 185 11.18 11.79 -47.69
CA GLY A 185 10.70 10.40 -47.73
C GLY A 185 10.64 9.66 -46.38
N ASP A 186 11.10 10.27 -45.28
CA ASP A 186 10.99 9.69 -43.94
C ASP A 186 9.79 10.29 -43.17
N ALA A 187 8.72 9.50 -43.02
CA ALA A 187 7.52 9.91 -42.29
C ALA A 187 7.55 9.54 -40.79
N SER A 188 8.73 9.20 -40.24
CA SER A 188 8.88 8.90 -38.82
C SER A 188 8.54 10.08 -37.91
N THR A 189 7.98 9.80 -36.73
CA THR A 189 7.61 10.82 -35.72
C THR A 189 8.78 11.75 -35.36
N PRO A 190 10.04 11.27 -35.19
CA PRO A 190 11.19 12.14 -34.95
C PRO A 190 11.50 13.08 -36.12
N ASN A 191 11.35 12.62 -37.37
CA ASN A 191 11.60 13.47 -38.54
C ASN A 191 10.47 14.50 -38.75
N LYS A 192 9.22 14.12 -38.50
CA LYS A 192 8.10 15.07 -38.43
C LYS A 192 8.35 16.15 -37.39
N ALA A 193 8.78 15.77 -36.19
CA ALA A 193 9.15 16.73 -35.14
C ALA A 193 10.28 17.68 -35.59
N ARG A 194 11.28 17.20 -36.36
CA ARG A 194 12.33 18.05 -36.96
C ARG A 194 11.75 19.07 -37.95
N VAL A 195 10.83 18.66 -38.82
CA VAL A 195 10.19 19.58 -39.79
C VAL A 195 9.29 20.60 -39.07
N ILE A 196 8.53 20.16 -38.07
CA ILE A 196 7.73 21.07 -37.23
C ILE A 196 8.63 22.09 -36.54
N GLU A 197 9.72 21.64 -35.90
CA GLU A 197 10.71 22.50 -35.25
C GLU A 197 11.31 23.52 -36.23
N LEU A 198 11.59 23.12 -37.47
CA LEU A 198 12.04 24.03 -38.53
C LEU A 198 11.01 25.13 -38.82
N LEU A 199 9.76 24.77 -39.08
CA LEU A 199 8.68 25.74 -39.36
C LEU A 199 8.48 26.70 -38.18
N LEU A 200 8.43 26.18 -36.95
CA LEU A 200 8.29 26.98 -35.74
C LEU A 200 9.49 27.93 -35.53
N SER A 201 10.71 27.48 -35.83
CA SER A 201 11.91 28.32 -35.71
C SER A 201 11.89 29.55 -36.65
N ILE A 202 11.34 29.41 -37.86
CA ILE A 202 11.19 30.53 -38.82
C ILE A 202 10.12 31.52 -38.32
N ALA A 203 9.13 31.03 -37.56
CA ALA A 203 8.15 31.87 -36.89
C ALA A 203 8.62 32.40 -35.53
N HIS A 204 9.88 32.13 -35.14
CA HIS A 204 10.45 32.46 -33.83
C HIS A 204 9.70 31.88 -32.63
N VAL A 205 8.95 30.81 -32.84
CA VAL A 205 8.21 30.10 -31.79
C VAL A 205 9.15 29.10 -31.12
N PRO A 206 9.38 29.21 -29.79
CA PRO A 206 10.20 28.25 -29.07
C PRO A 206 9.48 26.90 -28.98
N MET A 207 10.23 25.83 -29.21
CA MET A 207 9.72 24.48 -29.14
C MET A 207 10.83 23.55 -28.66
N GLU A 208 10.48 22.64 -27.77
CA GLU A 208 11.36 21.63 -27.23
C GLU A 208 10.74 20.24 -27.43
N ARG A 209 11.59 19.27 -27.71
CA ARG A 209 11.19 17.86 -27.71
C ARG A 209 11.17 17.35 -26.28
N VAL A 210 10.15 16.58 -25.95
CA VAL A 210 9.94 15.98 -24.64
C VAL A 210 9.69 14.51 -24.86
N HIS A 211 10.21 13.67 -23.99
CA HIS A 211 9.95 12.25 -24.06
C HIS A 211 9.21 11.81 -22.80
N THR A 212 8.11 11.10 -22.99
CA THR A 212 7.18 10.73 -21.93
C THR A 212 7.01 9.22 -21.81
N VAL A 213 6.71 8.75 -20.61
CA VAL A 213 6.40 7.35 -20.32
C VAL A 213 4.95 7.25 -19.87
N ARG A 214 4.21 6.23 -20.32
CA ARG A 214 2.83 5.95 -19.91
C ARG A 214 2.84 5.34 -18.52
N LEU A 215 2.05 5.90 -17.62
CA LEU A 215 1.70 5.33 -16.31
C LEU A 215 0.66 4.23 -16.51
N GLN A 216 1.09 3.14 -17.15
CA GLN A 216 0.26 1.96 -17.39
C GLN A 216 1.00 0.72 -16.88
N ALA A 217 0.35 -0.02 -16.00
CA ALA A 217 0.93 -1.19 -15.36
C ALA A 217 1.11 -2.37 -16.32
N ASP A 218 2.06 -3.25 -15.99
CA ASP A 218 2.26 -4.58 -16.56
C ASP A 218 2.55 -4.65 -18.06
N MET A 219 2.94 -3.53 -18.67
CA MET A 219 3.32 -3.48 -20.07
C MET A 219 4.71 -2.87 -20.25
N ALA A 220 5.58 -3.64 -20.92
CA ALA A 220 6.87 -3.15 -21.37
C ALA A 220 6.66 -2.06 -22.43
N GLN A 221 7.30 -0.92 -22.24
CA GLN A 221 7.13 0.24 -23.11
C GLN A 221 8.45 0.98 -23.36
N SER A 222 8.44 1.83 -24.39
CA SER A 222 9.50 2.79 -24.71
C SER A 222 8.95 4.20 -24.59
N PRO A 223 9.79 5.19 -24.25
CA PRO A 223 9.36 6.58 -24.17
C PRO A 223 8.83 7.11 -25.51
N GLU A 224 7.77 7.91 -25.45
CA GLU A 224 7.12 8.52 -26.61
C GLU A 224 7.55 9.97 -26.78
N LEU A 225 7.71 10.40 -28.03
CA LEU A 225 8.08 11.76 -28.36
C LEU A 225 6.84 12.66 -28.34
N TRP A 226 6.96 13.76 -27.59
CA TRP A 226 6.03 14.87 -27.48
C TRP A 226 6.75 16.18 -27.77
N LEU A 227 5.97 17.21 -28.08
CA LEU A 227 6.48 18.56 -28.29
C LEU A 227 5.97 19.44 -27.17
N ARG A 228 6.79 20.35 -26.64
CA ARG A 228 6.33 21.40 -25.74
C ARG A 228 6.77 22.78 -26.18
N SER A 229 5.96 23.77 -25.84
CA SER A 229 6.27 25.19 -26.05
C SER A 229 5.86 26.00 -24.82
N PHE A 230 6.53 27.12 -24.59
CA PHE A 230 6.22 28.01 -23.49
C PHE A 230 5.50 29.25 -24.02
N ASN A 231 4.26 29.49 -23.57
CA ASN A 231 3.45 30.64 -24.03
C ASN A 231 3.66 31.93 -23.22
N GLY A 232 4.57 31.94 -22.25
CA GLY A 232 4.83 33.05 -21.35
C GLY A 232 4.19 32.90 -19.96
N ASP A 233 3.25 31.97 -19.80
CA ASP A 233 2.59 31.67 -18.52
C ASP A 233 2.77 30.19 -18.11
N LYS A 234 2.47 29.27 -19.03
CA LYS A 234 2.54 27.82 -18.80
C LYS A 234 3.21 27.06 -19.94
N TRP A 235 3.69 25.86 -19.63
CA TRP A 235 4.12 24.89 -20.64
C TRP A 235 2.91 24.26 -21.30
N LEU A 236 2.93 24.24 -22.63
CA LEU A 236 1.93 23.62 -23.47
C LEU A 236 2.55 22.39 -24.12
N TYR A 237 1.81 21.28 -24.12
CA TYR A 237 2.24 20.01 -24.71
C TYR A 237 1.41 19.69 -25.94
N PHE A 238 2.04 19.10 -26.95
CA PHE A 238 1.41 18.75 -28.21
C PHE A 238 1.86 17.37 -28.67
N ASN A 239 0.89 16.57 -29.13
CA ASN A 239 1.19 15.30 -29.77
C ASN A 239 1.68 15.57 -31.22
N PRO A 240 2.89 15.12 -31.62
CA PRO A 240 3.43 15.37 -32.96
C PRO A 240 2.66 14.70 -34.10
N GLU A 241 1.82 13.70 -33.83
CA GLU A 241 1.06 12.97 -34.84
C GLU A 241 -0.36 13.51 -35.02
N THR A 242 -1.03 13.86 -33.92
CA THR A 242 -2.44 14.32 -33.96
C THR A 242 -2.57 15.84 -33.90
N GLY A 243 -1.59 16.55 -33.32
CA GLY A 243 -1.69 17.98 -33.03
C GLY A 243 -2.59 18.31 -31.83
N GLU A 244 -3.05 17.29 -31.10
CA GLU A 244 -3.84 17.46 -29.87
C GLU A 244 -3.01 18.18 -28.80
N GLN A 245 -3.66 19.11 -28.12
CA GLN A 245 -3.09 19.94 -27.07
C GLN A 245 -3.34 19.30 -25.70
N GLY A 246 -2.35 19.44 -24.81
CA GLY A 246 -2.39 18.94 -23.45
C GLY A 246 -1.67 17.60 -23.32
N LEU A 247 -0.96 17.44 -22.20
CA LEU A 247 -0.37 16.17 -21.85
C LEU A 247 -1.45 15.35 -21.11
N PRO A 248 -1.79 14.13 -21.56
CA PRO A 248 -2.73 13.30 -20.82
C PRO A 248 -2.24 13.03 -19.40
N GLU A 249 -3.17 12.90 -18.45
CA GLU A 249 -2.82 12.70 -17.04
C GLU A 249 -2.01 11.41 -16.82
N ASP A 250 -2.13 10.40 -17.68
CA ASP A 250 -1.40 9.13 -17.57
C ASP A 250 0.06 9.22 -18.04
N ARG A 251 0.63 10.42 -18.24
CA ARG A 251 1.99 10.59 -18.76
C ARG A 251 2.94 11.22 -17.77
N LEU A 252 4.14 10.66 -17.69
CA LEU A 252 5.27 11.22 -16.97
C LEU A 252 6.33 11.72 -17.95
N VAL A 253 6.78 12.97 -17.79
CA VAL A 253 7.93 13.51 -18.54
C VAL A 253 9.22 12.90 -18.01
N TRP A 254 9.97 12.22 -18.89
CA TRP A 254 11.23 11.56 -18.54
C TRP A 254 12.47 12.39 -18.84
N TRP A 255 12.58 12.98 -20.03
CA TRP A 255 13.66 13.92 -20.37
C TRP A 255 13.26 14.85 -21.49
N THR A 256 14.01 15.93 -21.63
CA THR A 256 13.78 16.97 -22.63
C THR A 256 14.99 17.14 -23.52
N GLY A 257 14.79 17.43 -24.81
CA GLY A 257 15.85 17.63 -25.80
C GLY A 257 15.87 16.57 -26.92
N ASN A 258 16.85 16.72 -27.80
CA ASN A 258 16.95 15.95 -29.05
C ASN A 258 17.87 14.73 -28.94
N GLU A 259 18.62 14.62 -27.85
CA GLU A 259 19.55 13.52 -27.60
C GLU A 259 18.80 12.21 -27.29
N PRO A 260 19.35 11.05 -27.68
CA PRO A 260 18.77 9.75 -27.34
C PRO A 260 18.73 9.55 -25.82
N LEU A 261 17.79 8.72 -25.35
CA LEU A 261 17.62 8.39 -23.92
C LEU A 261 18.94 7.99 -23.24
N MET A 262 19.80 7.30 -23.96
CA MET A 262 21.07 6.80 -23.44
C MET A 262 22.19 6.85 -24.47
N ASN A 263 23.41 6.91 -23.96
CA ASN A 263 24.64 6.76 -24.72
C ASN A 263 25.52 5.70 -24.05
N LEU A 264 26.09 4.80 -24.85
CA LEU A 264 26.95 3.71 -24.37
C LEU A 264 28.32 3.76 -25.05
N GLU A 265 29.36 3.88 -24.25
CA GLU A 265 30.76 3.70 -24.63
C GLU A 265 31.28 2.35 -24.10
N GLY A 266 32.10 1.64 -24.89
CA GLY A 266 32.71 0.36 -24.49
C GLY A 266 31.78 -0.87 -24.56
N GLY A 267 30.66 -0.77 -25.29
CA GLY A 267 29.72 -1.88 -25.49
C GLY A 267 28.89 -1.74 -26.76
N ARG A 268 27.97 -2.70 -26.99
CA ARG A 268 27.11 -2.77 -28.17
C ARG A 268 25.67 -3.12 -27.82
N ASN A 269 24.76 -2.78 -28.73
CA ASN A 269 23.32 -3.06 -28.67
C ASN A 269 22.66 -2.69 -27.34
N PRO A 270 22.76 -1.42 -26.89
CA PRO A 270 22.06 -1.02 -25.69
C PRO A 270 20.55 -1.00 -25.95
N GLN A 271 19.79 -1.64 -25.06
CA GLN A 271 18.33 -1.64 -25.06
C GLN A 271 17.82 -1.21 -23.69
N VAL A 272 16.82 -0.33 -23.66
CA VAL A 272 16.11 0.02 -22.42
C VAL A 272 14.67 -0.42 -22.55
N THR A 273 14.18 -1.13 -21.54
CA THR A 273 12.78 -1.48 -21.39
C THR A 273 12.26 -0.85 -20.11
N PHE A 274 11.14 -0.13 -20.21
CA PHE A 274 10.43 0.41 -19.07
C PHE A 274 9.29 -0.53 -18.70
N THR A 275 9.24 -0.93 -17.44
CA THR A 275 8.12 -1.66 -16.86
C THR A 275 7.59 -0.86 -15.70
N LEU A 276 6.28 -0.65 -15.67
CA LEU A 276 5.63 0.05 -14.58
C LEU A 276 4.72 -0.90 -13.83
N ASN A 277 4.64 -0.72 -12.52
CA ASN A 277 3.70 -1.43 -11.68
C ASN A 277 3.03 -0.41 -10.76
N SER A 278 1.70 -0.46 -10.69
CA SER A 278 0.92 0.27 -9.71
C SER A 278 0.77 -0.60 -8.47
N SER A 279 1.28 -0.14 -7.34
CA SER A 279 0.96 -0.75 -6.06
C SER A 279 0.22 0.25 -5.20
N GLU A 280 -0.89 -0.16 -4.63
CA GLU A 280 -1.61 0.63 -3.65
C GLU A 280 -0.87 0.57 -2.31
N MET A 281 -0.50 1.73 -1.76
CA MET A 281 0.06 1.82 -0.42
C MET A 281 -0.74 2.82 0.41
N ASN A 282 -0.96 2.48 1.67
CA ASN A 282 -1.70 3.32 2.60
C ASN A 282 -1.13 4.76 2.62
N ALA A 283 -1.99 5.76 2.46
CA ALA A 283 -1.62 7.18 2.39
C ALA A 283 -0.74 7.65 3.57
N ILE A 284 -0.89 7.05 4.75
CA ILE A 284 -0.08 7.32 5.95
C ILE A 284 1.38 6.84 5.75
N ARG A 285 1.56 5.66 5.15
CA ARG A 285 2.90 5.12 4.84
C ARG A 285 3.56 5.92 3.73
N LEU A 286 2.79 6.41 2.76
CA LEU A 286 3.27 7.32 1.73
C LEU A 286 3.72 8.65 2.34
N ALA A 287 2.89 9.29 3.17
CA ALA A 287 3.24 10.54 3.87
C ALA A 287 4.59 10.46 4.61
N LYS A 288 4.88 9.32 5.27
CA LYS A 288 6.16 9.09 5.95
C LYS A 288 7.37 9.02 5.00
N LEU A 289 7.17 8.55 3.77
CA LEU A 289 8.22 8.43 2.76
C LEU A 289 8.40 9.72 1.94
N THR A 290 7.38 10.57 1.89
CA THR A 290 7.37 11.77 1.03
C THR A 290 7.98 13.00 1.68
N ASP A 291 8.00 13.14 3.00
CA ASP A 291 8.16 14.48 3.59
C ASP A 291 9.30 14.68 4.61
N GLU A 292 10.12 15.71 4.33
CA GLU A 292 11.08 16.39 5.22
C GLU A 292 10.43 17.54 6.03
N ASN A 293 9.18 17.94 5.73
CA ASN A 293 8.57 19.18 6.27
C ASN A 293 7.14 19.08 6.85
N THR A 294 6.47 17.92 6.89
CA THR A 294 5.19 17.78 7.62
C THR A 294 5.43 17.12 8.98
N ASP A 295 5.14 17.84 10.07
CA ASP A 295 5.22 17.48 11.50
C ASP A 295 5.54 15.99 11.80
N ALA A 296 6.83 15.65 11.65
CA ALA A 296 7.39 14.32 11.84
C ALA A 296 7.18 13.77 13.26
N ASP A 297 6.92 14.65 14.23
CA ASP A 297 6.68 14.30 15.62
C ASP A 297 5.42 13.42 15.82
N PHE A 298 4.44 13.41 14.92
CA PHE A 298 3.28 12.52 15.11
C PHE A 298 3.50 11.12 14.53
N LEU A 299 4.11 11.02 13.34
CA LEU A 299 4.33 9.73 12.67
C LEU A 299 5.47 8.93 13.30
N GLU A 300 6.49 9.59 13.84
CA GLU A 300 7.60 8.94 14.55
C GLU A 300 7.13 8.32 15.88
N TYR A 301 6.15 8.94 16.55
CA TYR A 301 5.50 8.42 17.77
C TYR A 301 4.25 7.56 17.50
N SER A 302 3.92 7.29 16.23
CA SER A 302 2.81 6.40 15.84
C SER A 302 3.23 4.94 15.77
N LEU A 303 2.27 4.02 15.87
CA LEU A 303 2.53 2.56 15.73
C LEU A 303 3.03 2.18 14.32
N TYR A 304 2.83 3.05 13.33
CA TYR A 304 3.38 2.92 11.97
C TYR A 304 4.89 3.24 11.91
N GLY A 305 5.47 3.78 12.99
CA GLY A 305 6.91 3.93 13.19
C GLY A 305 7.67 2.61 13.27
N LEU A 306 7.00 1.54 13.72
CA LEU A 306 7.60 0.26 14.05
C LEU A 306 7.96 -0.59 12.81
N PRO A 307 8.91 -1.53 12.90
CA PRO A 307 9.17 -2.50 11.83
C PRO A 307 7.91 -3.29 11.44
N LEU A 308 7.77 -3.66 10.16
CA LEU A 308 6.56 -4.30 9.62
C LEU A 308 6.12 -5.56 10.41
N GLN A 309 7.07 -6.39 10.81
CA GLN A 309 6.82 -7.60 11.61
C GLN A 309 6.25 -7.25 13.00
N THR A 310 6.76 -6.17 13.61
CA THR A 310 6.28 -5.64 14.88
C THR A 310 4.89 -5.01 14.71
N GLN A 311 4.63 -4.30 13.61
CA GLN A 311 3.30 -3.72 13.33
C GLN A 311 2.20 -4.79 13.29
N GLN A 312 2.43 -5.90 12.58
CA GLN A 312 1.48 -7.02 12.52
C GLN A 312 1.16 -7.57 13.91
N THR A 313 2.16 -7.64 14.79
CA THR A 313 1.98 -8.09 16.17
C THR A 313 1.13 -7.10 16.98
N TYR A 314 1.37 -5.79 16.84
CA TYR A 314 0.58 -4.76 17.53
C TYR A 314 -0.85 -4.65 17.00
N GLN A 315 -1.08 -4.83 15.68
CA GLN A 315 -2.42 -4.94 15.10
C GLN A 315 -3.22 -6.07 15.75
N ILE A 316 -2.57 -7.19 16.08
CA ILE A 316 -3.21 -8.28 16.84
C ILE A 316 -3.55 -7.82 18.27
N MET A 317 -2.56 -7.26 18.97
CA MET A 317 -2.71 -6.91 20.39
C MET A 317 -3.77 -5.84 20.65
N ILE A 318 -3.86 -4.83 19.79
CA ILE A 318 -4.82 -3.71 19.92
C ILE A 318 -6.27 -4.18 19.72
N MET A 319 -6.49 -5.28 19.02
CA MET A 319 -7.82 -5.87 18.84
C MET A 319 -8.27 -6.69 20.06
N ILE A 320 -7.38 -7.09 20.98
CA ILE A 320 -7.72 -7.92 22.14
C ILE A 320 -8.79 -7.27 23.04
N PRO A 321 -8.69 -5.97 23.41
CA PRO A 321 -9.73 -5.28 24.17
C PRO A 321 -11.12 -5.33 23.51
N ILE A 322 -11.19 -5.41 22.18
CA ILE A 322 -12.46 -5.55 21.45
C ILE A 322 -13.08 -6.91 21.69
N GLY A 323 -12.28 -7.98 21.60
CA GLY A 323 -12.74 -9.32 21.97
C GLY A 323 -13.28 -9.37 23.40
N VAL A 324 -12.58 -8.71 24.35
CA VAL A 324 -13.03 -8.60 25.75
C VAL A 324 -14.37 -7.85 25.84
N LEU A 325 -14.52 -6.74 25.14
CA LEU A 325 -15.76 -5.94 25.14
C LEU A 325 -16.94 -6.77 24.61
N VAL A 326 -16.76 -7.50 23.51
CA VAL A 326 -17.79 -8.39 22.94
C VAL A 326 -18.22 -9.43 23.97
N ILE A 327 -17.28 -10.07 24.66
CA ILE A 327 -17.60 -11.08 25.69
C ILE A 327 -18.31 -10.45 26.89
N LEU A 328 -17.90 -9.25 27.31
CA LEU A 328 -18.61 -8.50 28.36
C LEU A 328 -20.07 -8.23 27.96
N ILE A 329 -20.32 -7.84 26.71
CA ILE A 329 -21.67 -7.62 26.19
C ILE A 329 -22.46 -8.94 26.18
N LEU A 330 -21.90 -10.01 25.59
CA LEU A 330 -22.56 -11.32 25.50
C LEU A 330 -22.89 -11.90 26.89
N ARG A 331 -22.01 -11.69 27.87
CA ARG A 331 -22.21 -12.19 29.23
C ARG A 331 -23.16 -11.32 30.05
N ASN A 332 -22.98 -9.99 30.05
CA ASN A 332 -23.76 -9.09 30.90
C ASN A 332 -25.15 -8.80 30.32
N LEU A 333 -25.26 -8.58 29.01
CA LEU A 333 -26.53 -8.29 28.34
C LEU A 333 -27.20 -9.56 27.82
N GLY A 334 -26.43 -10.45 27.17
CA GLY A 334 -26.96 -11.69 26.60
C GLY A 334 -27.23 -12.80 27.63
N GLY A 335 -26.49 -12.84 28.74
CA GLY A 335 -26.60 -13.91 29.74
C GLY A 335 -25.93 -15.22 29.32
N LEU A 336 -25.02 -15.19 28.34
CA LEU A 336 -24.28 -16.37 27.89
C LEU A 336 -23.38 -16.89 29.03
N GLN A 337 -23.44 -18.20 29.30
CA GLN A 337 -22.59 -18.85 30.29
C GLN A 337 -21.28 -19.30 29.63
N THR A 338 -20.16 -18.75 30.08
CA THR A 338 -18.82 -19.02 29.55
C THR A 338 -17.85 -19.40 30.66
N LEU A 339 -16.68 -19.95 30.30
CA LEU A 339 -15.55 -20.21 31.20
C LEU A 339 -14.87 -18.87 31.59
N GLY A 340 -15.56 -18.06 32.38
CA GLY A 340 -15.09 -16.71 32.70
C GLY A 340 -15.12 -15.76 31.50
N THR A 341 -14.54 -14.57 31.66
CA THR A 341 -14.47 -13.54 30.60
C THR A 341 -13.21 -13.66 29.74
N PHE A 342 -12.11 -14.15 30.30
CA PHE A 342 -10.80 -14.14 29.63
C PHE A 342 -10.58 -15.38 28.75
N THR A 343 -11.06 -16.55 29.16
CA THR A 343 -10.86 -17.80 28.42
C THR A 343 -11.43 -17.77 26.99
N PRO A 344 -12.64 -17.22 26.72
CA PRO A 344 -13.10 -17.12 25.34
C PRO A 344 -12.23 -16.17 24.48
N VAL A 345 -11.64 -15.10 25.05
CA VAL A 345 -10.69 -14.22 24.34
C VAL A 345 -9.43 -14.99 23.97
N LEU A 346 -8.88 -15.75 24.91
CA LEU A 346 -7.69 -16.56 24.68
C LEU A 346 -7.93 -17.61 23.58
N ILE A 347 -9.08 -18.27 23.61
CA ILE A 347 -9.47 -19.22 22.56
C ILE A 347 -9.63 -18.50 21.20
N ALA A 348 -10.21 -17.30 21.17
CA ALA A 348 -10.30 -16.49 19.95
C ALA A 348 -8.92 -16.14 19.38
N LEU A 349 -7.96 -15.82 20.26
CA LEU A 349 -6.57 -15.58 19.86
C LEU A 349 -5.89 -16.86 19.32
N ALA A 350 -6.17 -18.02 19.91
CA ALA A 350 -5.72 -19.30 19.36
C ALA A 350 -6.33 -19.63 17.99
N PHE A 351 -7.60 -19.25 17.74
CA PHE A 351 -8.24 -19.38 16.42
C PHE A 351 -7.63 -18.47 15.36
N ARG A 352 -6.97 -17.38 15.77
CA ARG A 352 -6.23 -16.53 14.82
C ARG A 352 -4.99 -17.21 14.24
N GLU A 353 -4.30 -18.00 15.05
CA GLU A 353 -3.14 -18.78 14.62
C GLU A 353 -3.53 -20.04 13.84
N THR A 354 -4.65 -20.67 14.21
CA THR A 354 -5.09 -21.97 13.68
C THR A 354 -6.20 -21.89 12.63
N GLN A 355 -6.68 -20.68 12.33
CA GLN A 355 -7.91 -20.40 11.58
C GLN A 355 -9.17 -20.94 12.28
N ILE A 356 -10.31 -20.27 12.09
CA ILE A 356 -11.56 -20.63 12.79
C ILE A 356 -12.02 -22.07 12.51
N GLY A 357 -11.92 -22.55 11.26
CA GLY A 357 -12.40 -23.88 10.88
C GLY A 357 -11.61 -25.00 11.55
N PHE A 358 -10.30 -25.04 11.33
CA PHE A 358 -9.41 -26.01 11.97
C PHE A 358 -9.35 -25.82 13.49
N GLY A 359 -9.34 -24.57 13.95
CA GLY A 359 -9.36 -24.21 15.36
C GLY A 359 -10.55 -24.80 16.12
N ILE A 360 -11.77 -24.70 15.59
CA ILE A 360 -12.97 -25.28 16.21
C ILE A 360 -12.89 -26.81 16.29
N ILE A 361 -12.44 -27.46 15.21
CA ILE A 361 -12.29 -28.92 15.15
C ILE A 361 -11.25 -29.39 16.18
N LEU A 362 -10.05 -28.80 16.16
CA LEU A 362 -8.96 -29.11 17.09
C LEU A 362 -9.39 -28.87 18.53
N PHE A 363 -10.00 -27.72 18.82
CA PHE A 363 -10.50 -27.39 20.15
C PHE A 363 -11.50 -28.43 20.65
N THR A 364 -12.46 -28.82 19.80
CA THR A 364 -13.49 -29.80 20.17
C THR A 364 -12.89 -31.18 20.43
N VAL A 365 -12.04 -31.67 19.53
CA VAL A 365 -11.40 -33.00 19.63
C VAL A 365 -10.47 -33.07 20.84
N ILE A 366 -9.58 -32.09 20.99
CA ILE A 366 -8.60 -32.06 22.08
C ILE A 366 -9.32 -31.90 23.43
N THR A 367 -10.32 -31.02 23.51
CA THR A 367 -11.08 -30.84 24.76
C THR A 367 -11.86 -32.10 25.12
N ALA A 368 -12.52 -32.76 24.15
CA ALA A 368 -13.25 -34.00 24.40
C ALA A 368 -12.33 -35.14 24.88
N MET A 369 -11.19 -35.34 24.21
CA MET A 369 -10.21 -36.36 24.63
C MET A 369 -9.55 -36.01 25.97
N GLY A 370 -9.25 -34.74 26.21
CA GLY A 370 -8.68 -34.25 27.47
C GLY A 370 -9.62 -34.43 28.66
N LEU A 371 -10.91 -34.16 28.48
CA LEU A 371 -11.94 -34.41 29.49
C LEU A 371 -12.10 -35.93 29.76
N SER A 372 -12.07 -36.76 28.72
CA SER A 372 -12.13 -38.22 28.85
C SER A 372 -10.96 -38.76 29.66
N LEU A 373 -9.73 -38.35 29.30
CA LEU A 373 -8.54 -38.71 30.07
C LEU A 373 -8.64 -38.23 31.52
N ARG A 374 -9.14 -37.00 31.73
CA ARG A 374 -9.25 -36.48 33.09
C ARG A 374 -10.25 -37.27 33.94
N SER A 375 -11.40 -37.62 33.39
CA SER A 375 -12.37 -38.50 34.06
C SER A 375 -11.74 -39.85 34.41
N TYR A 376 -10.88 -40.41 33.55
CA TYR A 376 -10.14 -41.63 33.85
C TYR A 376 -9.12 -41.44 35.00
N LEU A 377 -8.32 -40.37 34.98
CA LEU A 377 -7.32 -40.07 36.02
C LEU A 377 -7.94 -39.79 37.39
N GLU A 378 -9.19 -39.34 37.43
CA GLU A 378 -9.92 -39.09 38.66
C GLU A 378 -10.23 -40.39 39.42
N HIS A 379 -10.51 -41.49 38.72
CA HIS A 379 -10.69 -42.81 39.33
C HIS A 379 -9.43 -43.30 40.07
N LEU A 380 -8.26 -42.78 39.69
CA LEU A 380 -6.96 -43.11 40.30
C LEU A 380 -6.66 -42.32 41.58
N LYS A 381 -7.58 -41.44 42.05
CA LYS A 381 -7.44 -40.62 43.27
C LYS A 381 -6.11 -39.84 43.37
N LEU A 382 -5.61 -39.37 42.23
CA LEU A 382 -4.34 -38.62 42.16
C LEU A 382 -4.46 -37.22 42.77
N GLN A 383 -3.38 -36.74 43.38
CA GLN A 383 -3.24 -35.36 43.89
C GLN A 383 -3.38 -34.33 42.75
N MET A 384 -3.85 -33.12 43.05
CA MET A 384 -4.15 -32.08 42.05
C MET A 384 -2.96 -31.74 41.14
N LEU A 385 -1.74 -31.68 41.69
CA LEU A 385 -0.55 -31.22 40.97
C LEU A 385 -0.04 -32.24 39.91
N PRO A 386 0.18 -33.54 40.24
CA PRO A 386 0.51 -34.55 39.23
C PRO A 386 -0.52 -34.65 38.10
N ARG A 387 -1.79 -34.42 38.42
CA ARG A 387 -2.90 -34.51 37.47
C ARG A 387 -2.78 -33.48 36.35
N LEU A 388 -2.39 -32.23 36.65
CA LEU A 388 -2.23 -31.17 35.64
C LEU A 388 -1.07 -31.47 34.68
N SER A 389 0.03 -32.00 35.19
CA SER A 389 1.20 -32.38 34.38
C SER A 389 0.89 -33.51 33.38
N VAL A 390 0.05 -34.48 33.76
CA VAL A 390 -0.38 -35.57 32.87
C VAL A 390 -1.29 -35.04 31.77
N VAL A 391 -2.25 -34.16 32.08
CA VAL A 391 -3.14 -33.56 31.08
C VAL A 391 -2.35 -32.69 30.09
N LEU A 392 -1.41 -31.87 30.57
CA LEU A 392 -0.52 -31.07 29.71
C LEU A 392 0.30 -31.96 28.77
N THR A 393 0.98 -32.98 29.33
CA THR A 393 1.78 -33.93 28.53
C THR A 393 0.91 -34.64 27.49
N PHE A 394 -0.30 -35.05 27.85
CA PHE A 394 -1.21 -35.70 26.92
C PHE A 394 -1.63 -34.77 25.78
N VAL A 395 -1.97 -33.50 26.07
CA VAL A 395 -2.32 -32.52 25.03
C VAL A 395 -1.14 -32.27 24.08
N VAL A 396 0.09 -32.18 24.61
CA VAL A 396 1.31 -32.06 23.78
C VAL A 396 1.44 -33.23 22.82
N VAL A 397 1.33 -34.46 23.34
CA VAL A 397 1.41 -35.69 22.53
C VAL A 397 0.29 -35.74 21.49
N LEU A 398 -0.94 -35.40 21.89
CA LEU A 398 -2.10 -35.42 21.01
C LEU A 398 -1.94 -34.43 19.84
N ILE A 399 -1.49 -33.20 20.13
CA ILE A 399 -1.23 -32.20 19.10
C ILE A 399 -0.10 -32.66 18.17
N ALA A 400 0.98 -33.24 18.71
CA ALA A 400 2.07 -33.76 17.89
C ALA A 400 1.59 -34.87 16.94
N VAL A 401 0.77 -35.80 17.44
CA VAL A 401 0.16 -36.87 16.63
C VAL A 401 -0.74 -36.28 15.54
N ILE A 402 -1.65 -35.36 15.90
CA ILE A 402 -2.54 -34.71 14.92
C ILE A 402 -1.73 -33.95 13.86
N SER A 403 -0.66 -33.26 14.25
CA SER A 403 0.21 -32.52 13.33
C SER A 403 0.94 -33.45 12.36
N LEU A 404 1.43 -34.61 12.82
CA LEU A 404 2.05 -35.63 11.97
C LEU A 404 1.06 -36.23 10.97
N PHE A 405 -0.17 -36.51 11.40
CA PHE A 405 -1.24 -36.99 10.51
C PHE A 405 -1.67 -35.92 9.50
N SER A 406 -1.80 -34.65 9.93
CA SER A 406 -2.13 -33.52 9.05
C SER A 406 -1.08 -33.32 7.96
N HIS A 407 0.21 -33.44 8.32
CA HIS A 407 1.32 -33.36 7.38
C HIS A 407 1.24 -34.46 6.30
N LYS A 408 0.97 -35.70 6.73
CA LYS A 408 0.82 -36.86 5.82
C LYS A 408 -0.37 -36.74 4.87
N LEU A 409 -1.41 -36.01 5.25
CA LEU A 409 -2.62 -35.77 4.44
C LEU A 409 -2.49 -34.56 3.48
N GLY A 410 -1.33 -33.90 3.42
CA GLY A 410 -1.13 -32.71 2.58
C GLY A 410 -1.87 -31.46 3.10
N LEU A 411 -2.36 -31.49 4.34
CA LEU A 411 -2.99 -30.34 4.99
C LEU A 411 -1.89 -29.50 5.65
N GLU A 412 -1.20 -28.68 4.85
CA GLU A 412 -0.14 -27.77 5.31
C GLU A 412 -0.63 -26.70 6.31
N ARG A 413 -1.95 -26.53 6.41
CA ARG A 413 -2.62 -25.49 7.22
C ARG A 413 -2.73 -25.83 8.72
N GLY A 414 -2.27 -27.01 9.15
CA GLY A 414 -2.28 -27.46 10.55
C GLY A 414 -0.90 -27.52 11.21
N LEU A 415 0.16 -27.04 10.55
CA LEU A 415 1.55 -27.25 10.95
C LEU A 415 2.11 -26.19 11.92
N SER A 416 1.46 -25.04 12.05
CA SER A 416 1.88 -23.95 12.95
C SER A 416 1.35 -24.16 14.37
N VAL A 417 1.84 -25.21 15.03
CA VAL A 417 1.54 -25.45 16.46
C VAL A 417 2.38 -24.47 17.30
N SER A 418 1.78 -23.34 17.66
CA SER A 418 2.36 -22.42 18.65
C SER A 418 2.18 -22.97 20.08
N LEU A 419 3.12 -22.64 20.98
CA LEU A 419 3.03 -22.97 22.41
C LEU A 419 1.79 -22.34 23.07
N PHE A 420 1.30 -21.23 22.51
CA PHE A 420 0.23 -20.44 23.12
C PHE A 420 -1.14 -21.13 23.07
N PRO A 421 -1.66 -21.62 21.92
CA PRO A 421 -2.86 -22.46 21.86
C PRO A 421 -2.83 -23.68 22.79
N MET A 422 -1.66 -24.31 22.93
CA MET A 422 -1.50 -25.48 23.79
C MET A 422 -1.78 -25.18 25.26
N VAL A 423 -1.22 -24.07 25.79
CA VAL A 423 -1.46 -23.63 27.18
C VAL A 423 -2.93 -23.25 27.40
N ILE A 424 -3.56 -22.62 26.40
CA ILE A 424 -4.97 -22.24 26.48
C ILE A 424 -5.87 -23.47 26.53
N LEU A 425 -5.61 -24.47 25.69
CA LEU A 425 -6.38 -25.71 25.66
C LEU A 425 -6.29 -26.48 26.97
N THR A 426 -5.10 -26.60 27.55
CA THR A 426 -4.90 -27.32 28.82
C THR A 426 -5.60 -26.62 29.99
N MET A 427 -5.48 -25.29 30.07
CA MET A 427 -6.22 -24.48 31.03
C MET A 427 -7.74 -24.60 30.85
N THR A 428 -8.20 -24.68 29.60
CA THR A 428 -9.63 -24.83 29.28
C THR A 428 -10.14 -26.20 29.71
N ILE A 429 -9.40 -27.28 29.43
CA ILE A 429 -9.73 -28.64 29.87
C ILE A 429 -9.80 -28.71 31.40
N GLU A 430 -8.84 -28.09 32.10
CA GLU A 430 -8.83 -28.04 33.56
C GLU A 430 -10.10 -27.38 34.11
N ARG A 431 -10.38 -26.15 33.69
CA ARG A 431 -11.55 -25.39 34.18
C ARG A 431 -12.87 -26.06 33.82
N LEU A 432 -12.95 -26.65 32.63
CA LEU A 432 -14.15 -27.32 32.16
C LEU A 432 -14.39 -28.62 32.92
N SER A 433 -13.33 -29.39 33.24
CA SER A 433 -13.45 -30.60 34.06
C SER A 433 -13.89 -30.28 35.48
N ILE A 434 -13.31 -29.26 36.12
CA ILE A 434 -13.76 -28.83 37.46
C ILE A 434 -15.23 -28.41 37.41
N THR A 435 -15.65 -27.69 36.36
CA THR A 435 -17.06 -27.31 36.19
C THR A 435 -17.97 -28.54 35.99
N TRP A 436 -17.47 -29.57 35.30
CA TRP A 436 -18.17 -30.83 35.10
C TRP A 436 -18.34 -31.61 36.41
N GLU A 437 -17.29 -31.64 37.23
CA GLU A 437 -17.27 -32.25 38.57
C GLU A 437 -18.18 -31.49 39.55
N GLU A 438 -18.11 -30.16 39.61
CA GLU A 438 -18.84 -29.33 40.59
C GLU A 438 -20.32 -29.11 40.23
N ARG A 439 -20.65 -28.98 38.95
CA ARG A 439 -21.99 -28.54 38.49
C ARG A 439 -22.67 -29.51 37.54
N GLY A 440 -22.05 -30.66 37.29
CA GLY A 440 -22.54 -31.71 36.40
C GLY A 440 -22.30 -31.46 34.91
N GLY A 441 -22.32 -32.56 34.15
CA GLY A 441 -21.95 -32.54 32.72
C GLY A 441 -22.85 -31.70 31.82
N GLY A 442 -24.15 -31.64 32.09
CA GLY A 442 -25.07 -30.79 31.32
C GLY A 442 -24.75 -29.30 31.44
N HIS A 443 -24.38 -28.83 32.63
CA HIS A 443 -23.97 -27.44 32.84
C HIS A 443 -22.61 -27.17 32.19
N ALA A 444 -21.65 -28.08 32.36
CA ALA A 444 -20.33 -27.95 31.74
C ALA A 444 -20.41 -27.93 30.21
N PHE A 445 -21.21 -28.79 29.59
CA PHE A 445 -21.42 -28.79 28.13
C PHE A 445 -21.99 -27.46 27.64
N LYS A 446 -23.00 -26.91 28.33
CA LYS A 446 -23.58 -25.59 28.00
C LYS A 446 -22.55 -24.47 28.09
N VAL A 447 -21.68 -24.52 29.11
CA VAL A 447 -20.58 -23.57 29.30
C VAL A 447 -19.51 -23.71 28.22
N ALA A 448 -19.17 -24.94 27.80
CA ALA A 448 -18.22 -25.20 26.72
C ALA A 448 -18.71 -24.62 25.38
N VAL A 449 -19.96 -24.92 25.01
CA VAL A 449 -20.58 -24.39 23.79
C VAL A 449 -20.70 -22.86 23.85
N GLY A 450 -21.11 -22.30 24.98
CA GLY A 450 -21.16 -20.84 25.17
C GLY A 450 -19.78 -20.19 25.02
N THR A 451 -18.73 -20.82 25.56
CA THR A 451 -17.34 -20.35 25.43
C THR A 451 -16.88 -20.40 23.98
N LEU A 452 -17.20 -21.48 23.25
CA LEU A 452 -16.85 -21.65 21.84
C LEU A 452 -17.53 -20.60 20.94
N ILE A 453 -18.84 -20.37 21.14
CA ILE A 453 -19.61 -19.35 20.40
C ILE A 453 -19.04 -17.95 20.68
N ALA A 454 -18.78 -17.63 21.95
CA ALA A 454 -18.21 -16.33 22.33
C ALA A 454 -16.82 -16.13 21.72
N ALA A 455 -15.98 -17.17 21.71
CA ALA A 455 -14.66 -17.13 21.10
C ALA A 455 -14.73 -16.97 19.58
N ALA A 456 -15.65 -17.67 18.90
CA ALA A 456 -15.86 -17.55 17.46
C ALA A 456 -16.33 -16.14 17.06
N LEU A 457 -17.28 -15.56 17.80
CA LEU A 457 -17.75 -14.19 17.56
C LEU A 457 -16.66 -13.15 17.81
N ALA A 458 -15.91 -13.29 18.89
CA ALA A 458 -14.78 -12.41 19.19
C ALA A 458 -13.71 -12.52 18.09
N PHE A 459 -13.40 -13.73 17.63
CA PHE A 459 -12.46 -13.96 16.54
C PHE A 459 -12.91 -13.28 15.23
N LEU A 460 -14.17 -13.47 14.82
CA LEU A 460 -14.70 -12.89 13.59
C LEU A 460 -14.57 -11.36 13.61
N LEU A 461 -14.91 -10.74 14.73
CA LEU A 461 -14.88 -9.29 14.87
C LEU A 461 -13.44 -8.75 14.93
N MET A 462 -12.52 -9.48 15.57
CA MET A 462 -11.08 -9.16 15.59
C MET A 462 -10.37 -9.34 14.24
N ASN A 463 -11.01 -10.00 13.27
CA ASN A 463 -10.45 -10.29 11.95
C ASN A 463 -11.07 -9.42 10.83
N ILE A 464 -11.85 -8.40 11.19
CA ILE A 464 -12.38 -7.40 10.24
C ILE A 464 -11.23 -6.43 9.88
N PRO A 465 -10.79 -6.36 8.61
CA PRO A 465 -9.68 -5.49 8.20
C PRO A 465 -9.91 -4.02 8.53
N GLU A 466 -11.11 -3.51 8.24
CA GLU A 466 -11.48 -2.11 8.42
C GLU A 466 -11.44 -1.70 9.89
N LEU A 467 -11.90 -2.60 10.78
CA LEU A 467 -11.85 -2.38 12.22
C LEU A 467 -10.40 -2.44 12.74
N THR A 468 -9.58 -3.33 12.17
CA THR A 468 -8.16 -3.45 12.54
C THR A 468 -7.41 -2.18 12.15
N TYR A 469 -7.65 -1.69 10.93
CA TYR A 469 -7.10 -0.43 10.44
C TYR A 469 -7.50 0.74 11.34
N PHE A 470 -8.80 0.89 11.61
CA PHE A 470 -9.32 1.99 12.43
C PHE A 470 -8.71 2.00 13.84
N MET A 471 -8.65 0.84 14.50
CA MET A 471 -8.11 0.75 15.86
C MET A 471 -6.60 0.94 15.93
N PHE A 472 -5.88 0.50 14.92
CA PHE A 472 -4.43 0.66 14.84
C PHE A 472 -4.03 2.10 14.49
N THR A 473 -4.81 2.76 13.62
CA THR A 473 -4.63 4.17 13.23
C THR A 473 -5.00 5.12 14.36
N PHE A 474 -6.07 4.81 15.09
CA PHE A 474 -6.59 5.65 16.18
C PHE A 474 -6.57 4.92 17.55
N PRO A 475 -5.40 4.68 18.17
CA PRO A 475 -5.31 3.98 19.46
C PRO A 475 -6.07 4.65 20.60
N ALA A 476 -6.36 5.95 20.51
CA ALA A 476 -7.17 6.69 21.48
C ALA A 476 -8.59 6.11 21.65
N VAL A 477 -9.09 5.36 20.67
CA VAL A 477 -10.36 4.63 20.76
C VAL A 477 -10.33 3.60 21.91
N LEU A 478 -9.15 3.07 22.28
CA LEU A 478 -9.01 2.20 23.45
C LEU A 478 -9.44 2.89 24.75
N LEU A 479 -9.25 4.20 24.89
CA LEU A 479 -9.71 4.96 26.06
C LEU A 479 -11.25 4.98 26.13
N ILE A 480 -11.89 5.17 24.98
CA ILE A 480 -13.35 5.10 24.84
C ILE A 480 -13.83 3.71 25.28
N MET A 481 -13.17 2.66 24.81
CA MET A 481 -13.48 1.28 25.17
C MET A 481 -13.32 0.99 26.66
N VAL A 482 -12.24 1.48 27.29
CA VAL A 482 -12.06 1.37 28.75
C VAL A 482 -13.20 2.08 29.48
N GLY A 483 -13.63 3.25 29.03
CA GLY A 483 -14.81 3.95 29.54
C GLY A 483 -16.08 3.08 29.47
N PHE A 484 -16.32 2.43 28.33
CA PHE A 484 -17.44 1.49 28.18
C PHE A 484 -17.33 0.26 29.09
N MET A 485 -16.13 -0.33 29.23
CA MET A 485 -15.91 -1.47 30.11
C MET A 485 -16.16 -1.11 31.58
N LEU A 486 -15.71 0.07 32.02
CA LEU A 486 -15.96 0.60 33.36
C LEU A 486 -17.45 0.85 33.62
N ALA A 487 -18.17 1.40 32.62
CA ALA A 487 -19.62 1.58 32.69
C ALA A 487 -20.35 0.24 32.85
N MET A 488 -19.96 -0.77 32.08
CA MET A 488 -20.53 -2.12 32.17
C MET A 488 -20.21 -2.83 33.48
N GLY A 489 -19.06 -2.54 34.11
CA GLY A 489 -18.67 -3.14 35.39
C GLY A 489 -19.65 -2.90 36.55
N ARG A 490 -20.53 -1.90 36.45
CA ARG A 490 -21.61 -1.62 37.42
C ARG A 490 -23.02 -1.86 36.87
N TYR A 491 -23.15 -2.42 35.67
CA TYR A 491 -24.46 -2.68 35.09
C TYR A 491 -25.19 -3.77 35.88
N ARG A 492 -26.28 -3.38 36.55
CA ARG A 492 -27.22 -4.27 37.25
C ARG A 492 -28.57 -4.38 36.51
N GLY A 493 -28.62 -3.99 35.24
CA GLY A 493 -29.85 -4.07 34.45
C GLY A 493 -30.22 -5.52 34.12
N TYR A 494 -31.50 -5.73 33.77
CA TYR A 494 -32.03 -7.04 33.41
C TYR A 494 -31.32 -7.60 32.16
N ARG A 495 -31.06 -8.91 32.15
CA ARG A 495 -30.51 -9.58 30.97
C ARG A 495 -31.58 -9.61 29.87
N LEU A 496 -31.18 -9.47 28.60
CA LEU A 496 -32.10 -9.58 27.45
C LEU A 496 -32.85 -10.92 27.47
N THR A 497 -32.17 -11.99 27.89
CA THR A 497 -32.76 -13.33 28.08
C THR A 497 -33.78 -13.38 29.22
N GLU A 498 -33.64 -12.54 30.24
CA GLU A 498 -34.62 -12.43 31.33
C GLU A 498 -35.85 -11.65 30.88
N LEU A 499 -35.71 -10.60 30.07
CA LEU A 499 -36.85 -9.88 29.47
C LEU A 499 -37.73 -10.79 28.62
N PHE A 500 -37.13 -11.69 27.82
CA PHE A 500 -37.89 -12.70 27.07
C PHE A 500 -38.60 -13.71 27.99
N ARG A 501 -37.95 -14.13 29.10
CA ARG A 501 -38.56 -15.03 30.09
C ARG A 501 -39.70 -14.36 30.85
N PHE A 502 -39.59 -13.08 31.21
CA PHE A 502 -40.64 -12.32 31.89
C PHE A 502 -41.82 -12.00 30.96
N LYS A 503 -41.59 -11.85 29.65
CA LYS A 503 -42.68 -11.71 28.67
C LYS A 503 -43.54 -12.98 28.58
N ALA A 504 -42.99 -14.15 28.87
CA ALA A 504 -43.74 -15.41 28.94
C ALA A 504 -44.62 -15.51 30.21
N PHE A 505 -44.24 -14.85 31.31
CA PHE A 505 -45.04 -14.78 32.55
C PHE A 505 -46.10 -13.66 32.55
N LEU A 506 -46.06 -12.75 31.58
CA LEU A 506 -47.06 -11.68 31.39
C LEU A 506 -48.22 -12.11 30.47
N LYS A 507 -48.27 -13.38 30.07
CA LYS A 507 -49.25 -13.92 29.12
C LYS A 507 -50.24 -14.92 29.74
N ASP A 508 -50.19 -15.08 31.06
CA ASP A 508 -51.29 -15.54 31.93
C ASP A 508 -51.75 -14.35 32.79
#